data_AF-T1AKS0-F1
#
_entry.id   AF-T1AKS0-F1
#
_cell.length_a   1.000
_cell.length_b   1.000
_cell.length_c   1.000
_cell.angle_alpha   90.00
_cell.angle_beta   90.00
_cell.angle_gamma   90.00
#
_symmetry.space_group_name_H-M   'P 1'
#
loop_
_entity.id
_entity.type
_entity.pdbx_description
1 polymer ?
#
loop_
_entity_poly.entity_id
_entity_poly.type
_entity_poly.pdbx_seq_one_letter_code
_entity_poly.pdbx_strand_id
1 'polypeptide(L)'
;MSPTLELTRNLMSRRSVTPADEGCQELMCERLRALGFRIEPLPFGNVSNFWAVHGEAAGPQLCFAGHTDVVPTGPLEEWRSDPFVPTIRDGVLYGRGAADMKSGLAAMITATEAFVTAHPRHPGRIAFLITSDEEGPSVDGTKRVASLLAERGERIDWCVVGEPSSEQKIGDTIKIGRRGSLSGRLTVHGVQGHIAYPQLAENPVHAFAPALAELTRRVWDQGTEHFEPTSFQVSNLNAGTGAPNRHPRRAQ
;
A
#
# COMPACT_ATOMS: atom_id res chain seq x y z
N MET A 1 -14.18 -18.61 -18.38
CA MET A 1 -13.40 -17.79 -17.44
C MET A 1 -14.38 -17.03 -16.57
N SER A 2 -14.19 -16.91 -15.25
CA SER A 2 -15.15 -16.17 -14.42
C SER A 2 -15.05 -14.66 -14.69
N PRO A 3 -16.14 -13.87 -14.50
CA PRO A 3 -16.10 -12.41 -14.67
C PRO A 3 -15.02 -11.75 -13.81
N THR A 4 -14.82 -12.26 -12.58
CA THR A 4 -13.78 -11.77 -11.66
C THR A 4 -12.39 -11.98 -12.26
N LEU A 5 -12.08 -13.20 -12.72
CA LEU A 5 -10.77 -13.50 -13.31
C LEU A 5 -10.53 -12.69 -14.59
N GLU A 6 -11.55 -12.47 -15.40
CA GLU A 6 -11.47 -11.62 -16.59
C GLU A 6 -11.12 -10.17 -16.23
N LEU A 7 -11.85 -9.57 -15.29
CA LEU A 7 -11.58 -8.21 -14.83
C LEU A 7 -10.20 -8.10 -14.18
N THR A 8 -9.79 -9.08 -13.37
CA THR A 8 -8.44 -9.12 -12.78
C THR A 8 -7.38 -9.07 -13.87
N ARG A 9 -7.49 -9.89 -14.92
CA ARG A 9 -6.54 -9.90 -16.04
C ARG A 9 -6.52 -8.56 -16.78
N ASN A 10 -7.68 -7.96 -17.00
CA ASN A 10 -7.78 -6.67 -17.70
C ASN A 10 -7.08 -5.55 -16.90
N LEU A 11 -7.36 -5.47 -15.59
CA LEU A 11 -6.67 -4.54 -14.69
C LEU A 11 -5.15 -4.80 -14.67
N MET A 12 -4.72 -6.06 -14.53
CA MET A 12 -3.30 -6.42 -14.46
C MET A 12 -2.54 -6.11 -15.75
N SER A 13 -3.21 -6.11 -16.91
CA SER A 13 -2.58 -5.80 -18.19
C SER A 13 -2.13 -4.34 -18.34
N ARG A 14 -2.58 -3.47 -17.42
CA ARG A 14 -2.25 -2.05 -17.37
C ARG A 14 -1.03 -1.83 -16.49
N ARG A 15 -0.04 -1.13 -17.05
CA ARG A 15 1.27 -0.87 -16.42
C ARG A 15 1.21 0.26 -15.40
N SER A 16 0.23 0.20 -14.49
CA SER A 16 -0.12 1.25 -13.52
C SER A 16 0.89 1.37 -12.38
N VAL A 17 2.17 1.61 -12.71
CA VAL A 17 3.19 1.82 -11.67
C VAL A 17 2.94 3.17 -11.01
N THR A 18 2.95 3.19 -9.67
CA THR A 18 2.63 4.38 -8.87
C THR A 18 3.33 5.65 -9.39
N PRO A 19 2.61 6.78 -9.59
CA PRO A 19 1.19 7.02 -9.30
C PRO A 19 0.25 6.86 -10.53
N ALA A 20 0.71 6.22 -11.61
CA ALA A 20 -0.05 6.16 -12.85
C ALA A 20 -1.21 5.15 -12.76
N ASP A 21 -2.42 5.57 -13.13
CA ASP A 21 -3.60 4.68 -13.13
C ASP A 21 -3.70 3.79 -14.38
N GLU A 22 -3.19 4.26 -15.52
CA GLU A 22 -3.23 3.55 -16.82
C GLU A 22 -4.63 3.06 -17.21
N GLY A 23 -5.67 3.84 -16.90
CA GLY A 23 -7.07 3.57 -17.23
C GLY A 23 -7.76 2.52 -16.34
N CYS A 24 -7.10 2.05 -15.28
CA CYS A 24 -7.69 1.16 -14.27
C CYS A 24 -9.01 1.71 -13.71
N GLN A 25 -8.99 2.94 -13.20
CA GLN A 25 -10.16 3.58 -12.63
C GLN A 25 -11.25 3.84 -13.68
N GLU A 26 -10.91 4.17 -14.92
CA GLU A 26 -11.89 4.35 -16.00
C GLU A 26 -12.71 3.07 -16.23
N LEU A 27 -12.05 1.92 -16.38
CA LEU A 27 -12.72 0.62 -16.53
C LEU A 27 -13.59 0.28 -15.33
N MET A 28 -13.10 0.53 -14.11
CA MET A 28 -13.87 0.29 -12.89
C MET A 28 -15.12 1.17 -12.87
N CYS A 29 -14.95 2.45 -13.21
CA CYS A 29 -16.02 3.43 -13.27
C CYS A 29 -17.07 3.08 -14.34
N GLU A 30 -16.67 2.59 -15.51
CA GLU A 30 -17.61 2.13 -16.54
C GLU A 30 -18.53 1.03 -16.02
N ARG A 31 -17.97 0.01 -15.35
CA ARG A 31 -18.75 -1.10 -14.78
C ARG A 31 -19.68 -0.63 -13.67
N LEU A 32 -19.19 0.22 -12.76
CA LEU A 32 -20.01 0.79 -11.68
C LEU A 32 -21.12 1.70 -12.22
N ARG A 33 -20.84 2.52 -13.25
CA ARG A 33 -21.82 3.40 -13.89
C ARG A 33 -22.95 2.60 -14.53
N ALA A 34 -22.65 1.45 -15.12
CA ALA A 34 -23.66 0.55 -15.68
C ALA A 34 -24.65 0.00 -14.63
N LEU A 35 -24.24 -0.05 -13.35
CA LEU A 35 -25.10 -0.40 -12.22
C LEU A 35 -25.85 0.81 -11.62
N GLY A 36 -25.66 2.02 -12.15
CA GLY A 36 -26.28 3.24 -11.61
C GLY A 36 -25.51 3.90 -10.46
N PHE A 37 -24.22 3.58 -10.27
CA PHE A 37 -23.39 4.33 -9.32
C PHE A 37 -23.24 5.78 -9.77
N ARG A 38 -23.36 6.71 -8.83
CA ARG A 38 -22.88 8.09 -9.00
C ARG A 38 -21.38 8.11 -8.77
N ILE A 39 -20.63 8.58 -9.75
CA ILE A 39 -19.16 8.58 -9.74
C ILE A 39 -18.66 10.02 -9.71
N GLU A 40 -17.79 10.32 -8.75
CA GLU A 40 -17.06 11.56 -8.61
C GLU A 40 -15.56 11.28 -8.77
N PRO A 41 -14.95 11.61 -9.92
CA PRO A 41 -13.50 11.64 -10.07
C PRO A 41 -12.91 12.74 -9.17
N LEU A 42 -11.84 12.40 -8.44
CA LEU A 42 -11.16 13.25 -7.46
C LEU A 42 -9.65 13.27 -7.71
N PRO A 43 -9.17 13.81 -8.86
CA PRO A 43 -7.75 13.91 -9.12
C PRO A 43 -7.09 14.96 -8.22
N PHE A 44 -5.92 14.63 -7.68
CA PHE A 44 -5.09 15.55 -6.90
C PHE A 44 -3.64 15.43 -7.36
N GLY A 45 -3.09 16.51 -7.92
CA GLY A 45 -1.77 16.45 -8.54
C GLY A 45 -1.74 15.42 -9.68
N ASN A 46 -0.80 14.47 -9.60
CA ASN A 46 -0.67 13.37 -10.56
C ASN A 46 -1.42 12.10 -10.12
N VAL A 47 -2.09 12.11 -8.96
CA VAL A 47 -2.80 10.96 -8.41
C VAL A 47 -4.27 11.02 -8.84
N SER A 48 -4.72 9.95 -9.49
CA SER A 48 -6.14 9.73 -9.77
C SER A 48 -6.81 9.06 -8.59
N ASN A 49 -7.98 9.58 -8.20
CA ASN A 49 -8.86 8.92 -7.26
C ASN A 49 -10.29 8.97 -7.80
N PHE A 50 -11.16 8.09 -7.32
CA PHE A 50 -12.59 8.29 -7.45
C PHE A 50 -13.34 7.88 -6.19
N TRP A 51 -14.48 8.55 -6.00
CA TRP A 51 -15.52 8.19 -5.05
C TRP A 51 -16.77 7.78 -5.84
N ALA A 52 -17.25 6.56 -5.67
CA ALA A 52 -18.47 6.09 -6.33
C ALA A 52 -19.48 5.59 -5.31
N VAL A 53 -20.76 5.90 -5.49
CA VAL A 53 -21.81 5.49 -4.54
C VAL A 53 -23.09 5.05 -5.23
N HIS A 54 -23.71 4.00 -4.71
CA HIS A 54 -25.02 3.47 -5.10
C HIS A 54 -25.89 3.19 -3.88
N GLY A 55 -27.22 3.31 -4.06
CA GLY A 55 -28.21 3.09 -3.01
C GLY A 55 -28.81 4.38 -2.44
N GLU A 56 -29.69 4.21 -1.47
CA GLU A 56 -30.42 5.32 -0.83
C GLU A 56 -29.69 5.83 0.41
N ALA A 57 -29.84 7.12 0.73
CA ALA A 57 -29.20 7.72 1.91
C ALA A 57 -29.65 7.13 3.26
N ALA A 58 -30.82 6.49 3.29
CA ALA A 58 -31.33 5.85 4.49
C ALA A 58 -30.63 4.51 4.73
N GLY A 59 -29.99 4.38 5.89
CA GLY A 59 -29.31 3.17 6.31
C GLY A 59 -27.78 3.31 6.29
N PRO A 60 -27.07 2.21 6.53
CA PRO A 60 -25.63 2.24 6.72
C PRO A 60 -24.88 2.27 5.37
N GLN A 61 -23.67 2.84 5.39
CA GLN A 61 -22.78 2.89 4.23
C GLN A 61 -21.61 1.90 4.36
N LEU A 62 -21.54 0.93 3.45
CA LEU A 62 -20.38 0.06 3.26
C LEU A 62 -19.48 0.62 2.16
N CYS A 63 -18.22 0.90 2.48
CA CYS A 63 -17.20 1.31 1.53
C CYS A 63 -16.23 0.16 1.22
N PHE A 64 -16.03 -0.10 -0.07
CA PHE A 64 -14.88 -0.87 -0.55
C PHE A 64 -13.75 0.11 -0.85
N ALA A 65 -12.58 -0.11 -0.25
CA ALA A 65 -11.39 0.69 -0.48
C ALA A 65 -10.28 -0.15 -1.13
N GLY A 66 -9.46 0.51 -1.94
CA GLY A 66 -8.31 -0.13 -2.57
C GLY A 66 -7.55 0.79 -3.51
N HIS A 67 -6.56 0.22 -4.20
CA HIS A 67 -5.66 0.98 -5.05
C HIS A 67 -5.40 0.27 -6.39
N THR A 68 -5.24 1.06 -7.45
CA THR A 68 -5.00 0.56 -8.82
C THR A 68 -3.54 0.54 -9.19
N ASP A 69 -2.72 1.32 -8.50
CA ASP A 69 -1.29 1.35 -8.69
C ASP A 69 -0.61 0.08 -8.19
N VAL A 70 0.58 -0.17 -8.69
CA VAL A 70 1.41 -1.30 -8.32
C VAL A 70 2.86 -0.87 -8.18
N VAL A 71 3.62 -1.53 -7.30
CA VAL A 71 5.07 -1.30 -7.20
C VAL A 71 5.82 -1.64 -8.50
N PRO A 72 7.02 -1.05 -8.71
CA PRO A 72 7.90 -1.43 -9.81
C PRO A 72 8.12 -2.94 -9.90
N THR A 73 8.34 -3.43 -11.12
CA THR A 73 8.52 -4.87 -11.38
C THR A 73 9.90 -5.38 -11.01
N GLY A 74 10.87 -4.48 -10.86
CA GLY A 74 12.28 -4.85 -10.90
C GLY A 74 12.72 -5.28 -12.31
N PRO A 75 13.90 -5.91 -12.43
CA PRO A 75 14.44 -6.38 -13.71
C PRO A 75 13.49 -7.39 -14.37
N LEU A 76 13.16 -7.18 -15.65
CA LEU A 76 12.16 -7.99 -16.36
C LEU A 76 12.68 -9.41 -16.64
N GLU A 77 13.98 -9.57 -16.79
CA GLU A 77 14.68 -10.84 -16.99
C GLU A 77 14.59 -11.80 -15.79
N GLU A 78 14.30 -11.29 -14.59
CA GLU A 78 14.06 -12.10 -13.40
C GLU A 78 12.65 -12.70 -13.37
N TRP A 79 11.75 -12.20 -14.23
CA TRP A 79 10.40 -12.73 -14.36
C TRP A 79 10.36 -13.91 -15.35
N ARG A 80 9.62 -14.96 -14.98
CA ARG A 80 9.36 -16.10 -15.88
C ARG A 80 8.42 -15.75 -17.05
N SER A 81 7.70 -14.64 -16.96
CA SER A 81 6.77 -14.12 -17.96
C SER A 81 6.60 -12.62 -17.75
N ASP A 82 6.29 -11.84 -18.79
CA ASP A 82 6.06 -10.40 -18.64
C ASP A 82 5.06 -10.13 -17.49
N PRO A 83 5.43 -9.30 -16.49
CA PRO A 83 4.62 -9.05 -15.31
C PRO A 83 3.24 -8.42 -15.62
N PHE A 84 3.08 -7.77 -16.77
CA PHE A 84 1.83 -7.17 -17.22
C PHE A 84 1.16 -7.98 -18.33
N VAL A 85 1.60 -9.22 -18.56
CA VAL A 85 0.88 -10.21 -19.38
C VAL A 85 0.36 -11.29 -18.43
N PRO A 86 -0.89 -11.17 -17.92
CA PRO A 86 -1.42 -12.08 -16.93
C PRO A 86 -1.40 -13.51 -17.45
N THR A 87 -0.73 -14.40 -16.74
CA THR A 87 -0.48 -15.76 -17.22
C THR A 87 -0.88 -16.77 -16.14
N ILE A 88 -1.70 -17.75 -16.49
CA ILE A 88 -2.07 -18.83 -15.58
C ILE A 88 -1.05 -19.97 -15.75
N ARG A 89 -0.46 -20.42 -14.65
CA ARG A 89 0.40 -21.61 -14.59
C ARG A 89 0.00 -22.43 -13.37
N ASP A 90 -0.20 -23.73 -13.56
CA ASP A 90 -0.55 -24.66 -12.48
C ASP A 90 -1.72 -24.19 -11.61
N GLY A 91 -2.73 -23.58 -12.24
CA GLY A 91 -3.92 -23.04 -11.57
C GLY A 91 -3.72 -21.68 -10.86
N VAL A 92 -2.53 -21.09 -10.91
CA VAL A 92 -2.20 -19.81 -10.27
C VAL A 92 -2.07 -18.71 -11.32
N LEU A 93 -2.69 -17.56 -11.08
CA LEU A 93 -2.57 -16.37 -11.92
C LEU A 93 -1.32 -15.58 -11.53
N TYR A 94 -0.41 -15.39 -12.48
CA TYR A 94 0.82 -14.63 -12.30
C TYR A 94 0.77 -13.30 -13.04
N GLY A 95 1.35 -12.29 -12.39
CA GLY A 95 1.60 -10.95 -12.92
C GLY A 95 1.66 -9.94 -11.77
N ARG A 96 2.22 -8.76 -12.03
CA ARG A 96 2.21 -7.65 -11.07
C ARG A 96 0.76 -7.21 -10.85
N GLY A 97 0.38 -7.00 -9.59
CA GLY A 97 -0.99 -6.67 -9.22
C GLY A 97 -1.91 -7.86 -8.98
N ALA A 98 -1.48 -9.10 -9.25
CA ALA A 98 -2.33 -10.28 -9.13
C ALA A 98 -2.87 -10.47 -7.70
N ALA A 99 -1.99 -10.46 -6.71
CA ALA A 99 -2.37 -10.53 -5.31
C ALA A 99 -2.70 -9.15 -4.74
N ASP A 100 -1.89 -8.15 -5.12
CA ASP A 100 -1.84 -6.84 -4.47
C ASP A 100 -2.07 -5.68 -5.47
N MET A 101 -3.29 -5.13 -5.59
CA MET A 101 -4.54 -5.70 -5.06
C MET A 101 -5.63 -5.83 -6.14
N LYS A 102 -5.24 -5.95 -7.41
CA LYS A 102 -6.17 -5.93 -8.56
C LYS A 102 -7.15 -7.11 -8.58
N SER A 103 -6.81 -8.26 -8.00
CA SER A 103 -7.78 -9.35 -7.79
C SER A 103 -8.83 -8.98 -6.76
N GLY A 104 -8.44 -8.32 -5.66
CA GLY A 104 -9.34 -7.73 -4.67
C GLY A 104 -10.30 -6.72 -5.30
N LEU A 105 -9.78 -5.78 -6.10
CA LEU A 105 -10.60 -4.81 -6.85
C LEU A 105 -11.65 -5.50 -7.73
N ALA A 106 -11.22 -6.49 -8.51
CA ALA A 106 -12.12 -7.23 -9.39
C ALA A 106 -13.19 -8.01 -8.62
N ALA A 107 -12.82 -8.63 -7.49
CA ALA A 107 -13.74 -9.35 -6.63
C ALA A 107 -14.79 -8.41 -6.04
N MET A 108 -14.40 -7.23 -5.54
CA MET A 108 -15.30 -6.24 -4.97
C MET A 108 -16.30 -5.70 -6.00
N ILE A 109 -15.86 -5.42 -7.24
CA ILE A 109 -16.77 -4.98 -8.31
C ILE A 109 -17.73 -6.09 -8.71
N THR A 110 -17.23 -7.30 -8.98
CA THR A 110 -18.09 -8.40 -9.45
C THR A 110 -19.07 -8.90 -8.38
N ALA A 111 -18.69 -8.84 -7.10
CA ALA A 111 -19.61 -9.06 -5.99
C ALA A 111 -20.70 -7.99 -5.92
N THR A 112 -20.32 -6.71 -6.09
CA THR A 112 -21.27 -5.59 -6.15
C THR A 112 -22.26 -5.74 -7.31
N GLU A 113 -21.79 -6.13 -8.50
CA GLU A 113 -22.65 -6.38 -9.67
C GLU A 113 -23.69 -7.47 -9.39
N ALA A 114 -23.24 -8.60 -8.85
CA ALA A 114 -24.14 -9.70 -8.50
C ALA A 114 -25.15 -9.25 -7.43
N PHE A 115 -24.69 -8.54 -6.39
CA PHE A 115 -25.54 -8.07 -5.30
C PHE A 115 -26.58 -7.04 -5.76
N VAL A 116 -26.17 -6.00 -6.48
CA VAL A 116 -27.08 -4.93 -6.95
C VAL A 116 -28.08 -5.48 -7.97
N THR A 117 -27.67 -6.41 -8.82
CA THR A 117 -28.58 -7.08 -9.76
C THR A 117 -29.65 -7.90 -9.03
N ALA A 118 -29.25 -8.65 -8.00
CA ALA A 118 -30.19 -9.44 -7.19
C ALA A 118 -31.05 -8.57 -6.25
N HIS A 119 -30.52 -7.42 -5.82
CA HIS A 119 -31.13 -6.53 -4.83
C HIS A 119 -31.08 -5.06 -5.29
N PRO A 120 -31.80 -4.68 -6.35
CA PRO A 120 -31.74 -3.33 -6.92
C PRO A 120 -32.28 -2.23 -6.00
N ARG A 121 -33.01 -2.60 -4.94
CA ARG A 121 -33.53 -1.71 -3.89
C ARG A 121 -32.97 -2.09 -2.52
N HIS A 122 -31.69 -2.47 -2.46
CA HIS A 122 -31.04 -2.77 -1.19
C HIS A 122 -31.10 -1.54 -0.25
N PRO A 123 -31.25 -1.73 1.07
CA PRO A 123 -31.14 -0.63 2.02
C PRO A 123 -29.69 -0.15 2.11
N GLY A 124 -29.49 1.10 2.55
CA GLY A 124 -28.17 1.70 2.72
C GLY A 124 -27.42 1.97 1.42
N ARG A 125 -26.11 2.24 1.55
CA ARG A 125 -25.23 2.63 0.44
C ARG A 125 -24.05 1.67 0.30
N ILE A 126 -23.69 1.37 -0.94
CA ILE A 126 -22.41 0.78 -1.29
C ILE A 126 -21.56 1.86 -1.92
N ALA A 127 -20.35 2.03 -1.43
CA ALA A 127 -19.39 2.99 -1.93
C ALA A 127 -18.06 2.35 -2.33
N PHE A 128 -17.34 3.02 -3.21
CA PHE A 128 -15.97 2.69 -3.59
C PHE A 128 -15.10 3.94 -3.41
N LEU A 129 -13.98 3.78 -2.70
CA LEU A 129 -12.91 4.78 -2.59
C LEU A 129 -11.64 4.16 -3.15
N ILE A 130 -11.27 4.56 -4.37
CA ILE A 130 -10.13 3.98 -5.08
C ILE A 130 -9.09 5.05 -5.37
N THR A 131 -7.83 4.72 -5.14
CA THR A 131 -6.67 5.58 -5.41
C THR A 131 -5.71 4.95 -6.41
N SER A 132 -4.79 5.74 -6.96
CA SER A 132 -3.66 5.29 -7.78
C SER A 132 -2.31 5.64 -7.13
N ASP A 133 -2.31 5.95 -5.83
CA ASP A 133 -1.09 6.17 -5.04
C ASP A 133 -1.33 5.69 -3.60
N GLU A 134 -1.23 4.38 -3.40
CA GLU A 134 -1.15 3.75 -2.07
C GLU A 134 0.28 3.32 -1.75
N GLU A 135 0.99 2.81 -2.75
CA GLU A 135 2.33 2.22 -2.61
C GLU A 135 3.46 3.29 -2.62
N GLY A 136 3.10 4.55 -2.89
CA GLY A 136 4.00 5.68 -2.99
C GLY A 136 3.97 6.60 -1.76
N PRO A 137 4.09 7.92 -1.94
CA PRO A 137 3.98 8.87 -0.84
C PRO A 137 2.57 8.95 -0.23
N SER A 138 1.54 8.65 -1.04
CA SER A 138 0.14 8.50 -0.62
C SER A 138 -0.44 9.75 0.06
N VAL A 139 0.13 10.91 -0.25
CA VAL A 139 -0.29 12.23 0.27
C VAL A 139 -1.54 12.72 -0.46
N ASP A 140 -1.57 12.54 -1.78
CA ASP A 140 -2.66 12.99 -2.67
C ASP A 140 -3.67 11.87 -2.99
N GLY A 141 -3.47 10.68 -2.42
CA GLY A 141 -4.35 9.53 -2.59
C GLY A 141 -5.52 9.49 -1.61
N THR A 142 -5.79 8.30 -1.07
CA THR A 142 -6.90 8.01 -0.14
C THR A 142 -7.01 8.98 1.02
N LYS A 143 -5.88 9.43 1.59
CA LYS A 143 -5.87 10.41 2.69
C LYS A 143 -6.61 11.69 2.34
N ARG A 144 -6.37 12.23 1.14
CA ARG A 144 -6.95 13.50 0.68
C ARG A 144 -8.44 13.36 0.39
N VAL A 145 -8.83 12.23 -0.21
CA VAL A 145 -10.25 11.90 -0.42
C VAL A 145 -10.97 11.75 0.92
N ALA A 146 -10.40 11.01 1.87
CA ALA A 146 -11.00 10.81 3.19
C ALA A 146 -11.20 12.13 3.95
N SER A 147 -10.22 13.05 3.90
CA SER A 147 -10.37 14.40 4.47
C SER A 147 -11.51 15.18 3.81
N LEU A 148 -11.59 15.18 2.48
CA LEU A 148 -12.66 15.85 1.74
C LEU A 148 -14.05 15.29 2.09
N LEU A 149 -14.18 13.96 2.18
CA LEU A 149 -15.43 13.31 2.55
C LEU A 149 -15.85 13.67 3.98
N ALA A 150 -14.90 13.70 4.92
CA ALA A 150 -15.15 14.13 6.30
C ALA A 150 -15.59 15.61 6.38
N GLU A 151 -14.96 16.51 5.63
CA GLU A 151 -15.35 17.93 5.54
C GLU A 151 -16.79 18.11 5.02
N ARG A 152 -17.23 17.23 4.11
CA ARG A 152 -18.60 17.21 3.58
C ARG A 152 -19.61 16.53 4.51
N GLY A 153 -19.17 15.96 5.62
CA GLY A 153 -20.01 15.18 6.53
C GLY A 153 -20.46 13.82 5.94
N GLU A 154 -19.75 13.29 4.95
CA GLU A 154 -20.00 11.95 4.41
C GLU A 154 -19.56 10.90 5.44
N ARG A 155 -20.48 10.03 5.85
CA ARG A 155 -20.25 9.03 6.91
C ARG A 155 -20.08 7.64 6.29
N ILE A 156 -19.00 6.96 6.65
CA ILE A 156 -18.76 5.56 6.31
C ILE A 156 -18.96 4.73 7.57
N ASP A 157 -19.94 3.82 7.57
CA ASP A 157 -20.22 2.93 8.71
C ASP A 157 -19.24 1.76 8.74
N TRP A 158 -18.95 1.20 7.57
CA TRP A 158 -18.09 0.04 7.42
C TRP A 158 -17.16 0.23 6.24
N CYS A 159 -15.91 -0.20 6.39
CA CYS A 159 -14.94 -0.18 5.30
C CYS A 159 -14.27 -1.55 5.19
N VAL A 160 -14.25 -2.08 3.97
CA VAL A 160 -13.49 -3.28 3.61
C VAL A 160 -12.40 -2.85 2.66
N VAL A 161 -11.15 -2.96 3.10
CA VAL A 161 -9.98 -2.72 2.24
C VAL A 161 -9.62 -4.05 1.58
N GLY A 162 -9.58 -4.09 0.25
CA GLY A 162 -9.36 -5.32 -0.52
C GLY A 162 -7.92 -5.84 -0.55
N GLU A 163 -7.08 -5.40 0.38
CA GLU A 163 -5.68 -5.83 0.56
C GLU A 163 -5.58 -7.35 0.77
N PRO A 164 -4.53 -8.01 0.26
CA PRO A 164 -4.28 -9.42 0.56
C PRO A 164 -4.01 -9.58 2.07
N SER A 165 -4.94 -10.24 2.76
CA SER A 165 -4.87 -10.44 4.21
C SER A 165 -4.50 -11.86 4.62
N SER A 166 -4.85 -12.84 3.77
CA SER A 166 -4.69 -14.27 4.03
C SER A 166 -3.24 -14.74 4.09
N GLU A 167 -2.95 -15.73 4.92
CA GLU A 167 -1.59 -16.27 5.10
C GLU A 167 -1.34 -17.53 4.28
N GLN A 168 -2.25 -18.51 4.35
CA GLN A 168 -2.13 -19.82 3.68
C GLN A 168 -3.33 -20.13 2.79
N LYS A 169 -4.53 -19.78 3.24
CA LYS A 169 -5.80 -20.06 2.54
C LYS A 169 -6.68 -18.83 2.58
N ILE A 170 -7.44 -18.62 1.50
CA ILE A 170 -8.34 -17.48 1.41
C ILE A 170 -9.31 -17.44 2.61
N GLY A 171 -9.32 -16.32 3.32
CA GLY A 171 -10.18 -16.10 4.48
C GLY A 171 -9.68 -16.67 5.81
N ASP A 172 -8.47 -17.23 5.89
CA ASP A 172 -7.91 -17.70 7.16
C ASP A 172 -7.61 -16.57 8.16
N THR A 173 -7.42 -15.36 7.65
CA THR A 173 -7.09 -14.18 8.43
C THR A 173 -7.76 -12.95 7.82
N ILE A 174 -8.11 -12.00 8.69
CA ILE A 174 -8.56 -10.66 8.34
C ILE A 174 -7.76 -9.66 9.17
N LYS A 175 -7.48 -8.48 8.63
CA LYS A 175 -6.76 -7.44 9.37
C LYS A 175 -7.77 -6.44 9.92
N ILE A 176 -7.90 -6.38 11.25
CA ILE A 176 -8.77 -5.43 11.97
C ILE A 176 -8.03 -4.15 12.40
N GLY A 177 -6.74 -4.08 12.12
CA GLY A 177 -5.86 -2.96 12.45
C GLY A 177 -4.47 -3.17 11.85
N ARG A 178 -3.68 -2.09 11.84
CA ARG A 178 -2.27 -2.09 11.40
C ARG A 178 -1.44 -1.30 12.41
N ARG A 179 -0.17 -1.66 12.56
CA ARG A 179 0.80 -0.88 13.34
C ARG A 179 1.03 0.47 12.64
N GLY A 180 1.35 1.51 13.42
CA GLY A 180 1.94 2.72 12.86
C GLY A 180 3.36 2.47 12.33
N SER A 181 3.84 3.35 11.45
CA SER A 181 5.23 3.35 10.99
C SER A 181 5.88 4.70 11.31
N LEU A 182 7.04 4.66 11.96
CA LEU A 182 7.86 5.83 12.27
C LEU A 182 9.28 5.58 11.76
N SER A 183 9.67 6.33 10.74
CA SER A 183 11.01 6.25 10.15
C SER A 183 11.85 7.45 10.59
N GLY A 184 13.10 7.19 11.00
CA GLY A 184 14.06 8.22 11.38
C GLY A 184 15.38 8.07 10.63
N ARG A 185 15.96 9.20 10.21
CA ARG A 185 17.33 9.24 9.66
C ARG A 185 18.25 9.93 10.67
N LEU A 186 19.13 9.16 11.29
CA LEU A 186 20.13 9.66 12.23
C LEU A 186 21.43 9.96 11.48
N THR A 187 22.19 10.97 11.88
CA THR A 187 23.55 11.16 11.39
C THR A 187 24.44 11.49 12.58
N VAL A 188 25.35 10.57 12.88
CA VAL A 188 26.31 10.72 13.98
C VAL A 188 27.56 11.37 13.41
N HIS A 189 27.93 12.51 13.99
CA HIS A 189 29.10 13.28 13.58
C HIS A 189 30.32 12.91 14.42
N GLY A 190 31.47 12.85 13.77
CA GLY A 190 32.77 12.72 14.43
C GLY A 190 33.82 13.58 13.71
N VAL A 191 35.09 13.27 13.96
CA VAL A 191 36.24 14.00 13.41
C VAL A 191 37.09 13.04 12.59
N GLN A 192 37.22 13.31 11.29
CA GLN A 192 37.99 12.47 10.37
C GLN A 192 39.49 12.61 10.61
N GLY A 193 40.22 11.49 10.55
CA GLY A 193 41.68 11.46 10.69
C GLY A 193 42.28 10.16 10.14
N HIS A 194 43.61 10.05 10.15
CA HIS A 194 44.29 8.80 9.82
C HIS A 194 44.14 7.80 10.98
N ILE A 195 43.89 6.53 10.67
CA ILE A 195 43.63 5.49 11.70
C ILE A 195 44.79 5.29 12.69
N ALA A 196 46.01 5.66 12.28
CA ALA A 196 47.21 5.57 13.10
C ALA A 196 47.35 6.69 14.16
N TYR A 197 46.53 7.75 14.07
CA TYR A 197 46.53 8.87 15.02
C TYR A 197 45.13 9.07 15.61
N PRO A 198 44.57 8.06 16.30
CA PRO A 198 43.18 8.10 16.78
C PRO A 198 42.93 9.25 17.77
N GLN A 199 43.95 9.73 18.48
CA GLN A 199 43.86 10.88 19.39
C GLN A 199 43.56 12.22 18.70
N LEU A 200 43.70 12.30 17.38
CA LEU A 200 43.37 13.48 16.57
C LEU A 200 42.02 13.34 15.84
N ALA A 201 41.27 12.27 16.13
CA ALA A 201 40.04 11.90 15.44
C ALA A 201 38.97 11.44 16.44
N GLU A 202 37.72 11.43 15.99
CA GLU A 202 36.61 10.87 16.74
C GLU A 202 35.84 9.96 15.78
N ASN A 203 35.87 8.66 16.04
CA ASN A 203 35.20 7.70 15.17
C ASN A 203 33.69 7.64 15.52
N PRO A 204 32.79 8.15 14.65
CA PRO A 204 31.35 8.19 14.93
C PRO A 204 30.75 6.79 15.06
N VAL A 205 31.33 5.76 14.43
CA VAL A 205 30.86 4.37 14.57
C VAL A 205 31.10 3.87 15.99
N HIS A 206 32.28 4.16 16.57
CA HIS A 206 32.60 3.74 17.93
C HIS A 206 31.76 4.50 18.95
N ALA A 207 31.55 5.81 18.74
CA ALA A 207 30.70 6.62 19.60
C ALA A 207 29.22 6.18 19.57
N PHE A 208 28.72 5.74 18.40
CA PHE A 208 27.34 5.28 18.25
C PHE A 208 27.09 3.85 18.73
N ALA A 209 28.11 2.98 18.70
CA ALA A 209 27.99 1.57 19.06
C ALA A 209 27.22 1.28 20.38
N PRO A 210 27.47 1.97 21.51
CA PRO A 210 26.70 1.73 22.73
C PRO A 210 25.22 2.11 22.61
N ALA A 211 24.91 3.24 21.95
CA ALA A 211 23.53 3.66 21.74
C ALA A 211 22.78 2.72 20.78
N LEU A 212 23.45 2.24 19.73
CA LEU A 212 22.90 1.23 18.82
C LEU A 212 22.59 -0.09 19.55
N ALA A 213 23.49 -0.53 20.44
CA ALA A 213 23.27 -1.72 21.26
C ALA A 213 22.09 -1.55 22.22
N GLU A 214 21.88 -0.36 22.79
CA GLU A 214 20.70 -0.07 23.60
C GLU A 214 19.42 -0.11 22.75
N LEU A 215 19.39 0.60 21.61
CA LEU A 215 18.21 0.68 20.74
C LEU A 215 17.75 -0.69 20.25
N THR A 216 18.68 -1.56 19.86
CA THR A 216 18.39 -2.90 19.33
C THR A 216 17.97 -3.91 20.39
N ARG A 217 18.29 -3.67 21.67
CA ARG A 217 17.89 -4.52 22.81
C ARG A 217 16.70 -3.99 23.58
N ARG A 218 16.29 -2.75 23.31
CA ARG A 218 15.19 -2.11 24.01
C ARG A 218 13.89 -2.84 23.71
N VAL A 219 13.17 -3.18 24.77
CA VAL A 219 11.77 -3.59 24.68
C VAL A 219 10.92 -2.32 24.75
N TRP A 220 10.24 -2.00 23.65
CA TRP A 220 9.51 -0.74 23.50
C TRP A 220 8.14 -0.77 24.21
N ASP A 221 7.45 -1.91 24.11
CA ASP A 221 6.23 -2.25 24.84
C ASP A 221 6.08 -3.79 24.86
N GLN A 222 4.96 -4.28 25.39
CA GLN A 222 4.64 -5.72 25.46
C GLN A 222 3.52 -6.12 24.50
N GLY A 223 3.18 -5.26 23.54
CA GLY A 223 1.99 -5.44 22.70
C GLY A 223 0.69 -5.29 23.48
N THR A 224 -0.41 -5.73 22.85
CA THR A 224 -1.76 -5.76 23.40
C THR A 224 -2.47 -7.03 22.92
N GLU A 225 -3.77 -7.18 23.25
CA GLU A 225 -4.59 -8.27 22.71
C GLU A 225 -4.59 -8.31 21.17
N HIS A 226 -4.50 -7.16 20.51
CA HIS A 226 -4.64 -7.05 19.06
C HIS A 226 -3.34 -6.70 18.32
N PHE A 227 -2.26 -6.40 19.05
CA PHE A 227 -1.00 -5.99 18.46
C PHE A 227 0.17 -6.72 19.09
N GLU A 228 1.05 -7.23 18.23
CA GLU A 228 2.41 -7.60 18.63
C GLU A 228 3.15 -6.40 19.21
N PRO A 229 4.21 -6.64 20.01
CA PRO A 229 5.05 -5.57 20.51
C PRO A 229 5.61 -4.66 19.41
N THR A 230 5.84 -3.38 19.75
CA THR A 230 6.53 -2.44 18.86
C THR A 230 7.91 -2.99 18.45
N SER A 231 8.18 -2.99 17.15
CA SER A 231 9.43 -3.45 16.57
C SER A 231 10.29 -2.27 16.10
N PHE A 232 11.58 -2.30 16.47
CA PHE A 232 12.59 -1.37 15.98
C PHE A 232 13.58 -2.14 15.10
N GLN A 233 13.85 -1.62 13.90
CA GLN A 233 14.77 -2.23 12.94
C GLN A 233 15.68 -1.15 12.33
N VAL A 234 16.97 -1.44 12.23
CA VAL A 234 17.92 -0.61 11.46
C VAL A 234 17.93 -1.13 10.03
N SER A 235 17.37 -0.35 9.11
CA SER A 235 17.30 -0.72 7.70
C SER A 235 18.61 -0.45 6.95
N ASN A 236 19.37 0.56 7.36
CA ASN A 236 20.61 1.00 6.71
C ASN A 236 21.61 1.48 7.75
N LEU A 237 22.89 1.20 7.53
CA LEU A 237 24.00 1.75 8.31
C LEU A 237 25.21 1.91 7.39
N ASN A 238 25.65 3.14 7.17
CA ASN A 238 26.73 3.50 6.27
C ASN A 238 27.74 4.42 6.98
N ALA A 239 29.03 4.08 6.87
CA ALA A 239 30.12 4.92 7.36
C ALA A 239 31.38 4.69 6.52
N GLY A 240 32.24 5.72 6.45
CA GLY A 240 33.53 5.63 5.78
C GLY A 240 33.53 6.18 4.36
N THR A 241 34.73 6.23 3.79
CA THR A 241 34.99 6.69 2.42
C THR A 241 35.44 5.55 1.51
N GLY A 242 35.42 4.30 2.00
CA GLY A 242 36.02 3.13 1.36
C GLY A 242 37.53 2.97 1.59
N ALA A 243 38.23 4.00 2.12
CA ALA A 243 39.65 3.92 2.43
C ALA A 243 39.88 3.25 3.80
N PRO A 244 40.68 2.17 3.92
CA PRO A 244 40.83 1.40 5.15
C PRO A 244 41.67 2.12 6.24
N ASN A 245 42.42 3.16 5.87
CA ASN A 245 43.34 3.88 6.77
C ASN A 245 42.77 5.21 7.30
N ARG A 246 41.45 5.44 7.20
CA ARG A 246 40.79 6.69 7.60
C ARG A 246 39.62 6.45 8.54
N HIS A 247 39.54 7.25 9.60
CA HIS A 247 38.33 7.38 10.40
C HIS A 247 37.24 8.15 9.62
N PRO A 248 35.97 7.74 9.68
CA PRO A 248 34.88 8.49 9.04
C PRO A 248 34.56 9.81 9.75
N ARG A 249 34.12 10.82 8.99
CA ARG A 249 33.55 12.07 9.55
C ARG A 249 32.11 11.89 10.06
N ARG A 250 31.37 10.94 9.49
CA ARG A 250 29.97 10.68 9.84
C ARG A 250 29.62 9.19 9.68
N ALA A 251 28.65 8.75 10.46
CA ALA A 251 27.91 7.50 10.27
C ALA A 251 26.42 7.85 10.13
N GLN A 252 25.72 7.22 9.18
CA GLN A 252 24.30 7.44 8.91
C GLN A 252 23.57 6.10 8.84
#